data_AF-A0A966SR05-F1
#
_entry.id   AF-A0A966SR05-F1
#
_cell.length_a   1.000
_cell.length_b   1.000
_cell.length_c   1.000
_cell.angle_alpha   90.00
_cell.angle_beta   90.00
_cell.angle_gamma   90.00
#
_symmetry.space_group_name_H-M   'P 1'
#
loop_
_entity.id
_entity.type
_entity.pdbx_description
1 polymer ?
#
loop_
_entity_poly.entity_id
_entity_poly.type
_entity_poly.pdbx_seq_one_letter_code
_entity_poly.pdbx_strand_id
1 'polypeptide(L)'
;MASRSRWLKFAAAHPLAAANFSHLERLAKFLLWQRGGWRFHFTGPAQLAAQLQAHFRDTATGRFDSNLIGERVYDHPIAVIACDAASLPPERANVQALGRHLDGCRIGFDLGGSDRKVAAVQDGKVVFSEETVWDPYFHPDPQYHFDGIMDSIRKAAAHLPRVDAIGASAAGVYVNNRVKVASLFRGVAPDVFNARVKDLFLEVQRAWNGVPFEVANDGEVTALAGSMSLGVNGVLGIAMGTSQAAGYVTPSGNITTWLSELAFAPVDYHPAAACDEWSGDYGVGAQYFSQQAVGRLLPASGIEPDTKLPLPEQLKLVQSLMKAGDPRARKIYETLGTYLGYAVAHYADYYDFRHLLILGRVTSGAGGDVIIAGAKAVLQTEFP
;
A
#
# COMPACT_ATOMS: atom_id res chain seq x y z
N MET A 1 -4.22 -7.20 16.22
CA MET A 1 -3.07 -7.90 15.60
C MET A 1 -1.81 -7.60 16.41
N ALA A 2 -0.89 -8.55 16.54
CA ALA A 2 0.44 -8.37 17.10
C ALA A 2 1.43 -9.12 16.21
N SER A 3 2.56 -8.52 15.84
CA SER A 3 3.64 -9.17 15.09
C SER A 3 4.93 -9.11 15.93
N ARG A 4 5.79 -10.12 15.80
CA ARG A 4 7.05 -10.19 16.53
C ARG A 4 8.21 -10.24 15.55
N SER A 5 9.23 -9.41 15.81
CA SER A 5 10.46 -9.40 15.03
C SER A 5 11.66 -9.39 15.96
N ARG A 6 12.76 -10.00 15.53
CA ARG A 6 14.02 -10.07 16.27
C ARG A 6 15.16 -9.74 15.33
N TRP A 7 16.07 -8.90 15.80
CA TRP A 7 17.28 -8.57 15.08
C TRP A 7 18.50 -8.55 16.00
N LEU A 8 19.68 -8.62 15.40
CA LEU A 8 20.94 -8.47 16.08
C LEU A 8 21.33 -6.99 16.10
N LYS A 9 22.02 -6.57 17.15
CA LYS A 9 22.57 -5.23 17.28
C LYS A 9 24.06 -5.31 17.49
N PHE A 10 24.78 -4.26 17.09
CA PHE A 10 26.16 -4.11 17.48
C PHE A 10 26.30 -3.90 19.00
N ALA A 11 27.37 -4.44 19.58
CA ALA A 11 27.73 -4.17 20.97
C ALA A 11 28.00 -2.66 21.16
N ALA A 12 27.84 -2.13 22.39
CA ALA A 12 27.98 -0.69 22.63
C ALA A 12 29.37 -0.15 22.28
N ALA A 13 30.42 -0.97 22.42
CA ALA A 13 31.79 -0.62 22.08
C ALA A 13 32.14 -0.82 20.59
N HIS A 14 31.22 -1.34 19.77
CA HIS A 14 31.49 -1.59 18.36
C HIS A 14 31.53 -0.26 17.57
N PRO A 15 32.43 -0.08 16.59
CA PRO A 15 32.53 1.16 15.81
C PRO A 15 31.22 1.57 15.12
N LEU A 16 30.40 0.59 14.73
CA LEU A 16 29.10 0.80 14.08
C LEU A 16 27.91 0.86 15.06
N ALA A 17 28.15 0.96 16.38
CA ALA A 17 27.07 0.97 17.37
C ALA A 17 26.08 2.14 17.18
N ALA A 18 26.51 3.25 16.59
CA ALA A 18 25.65 4.38 16.25
C ALA A 18 24.54 4.01 15.24
N ALA A 19 24.79 3.04 14.35
CA ALA A 19 23.81 2.58 13.36
C ALA A 19 22.64 1.78 13.98
N ASN A 20 22.79 1.31 15.23
CA ASN A 20 21.75 0.52 15.91
C ASN A 20 20.41 1.25 15.98
N PHE A 21 20.41 2.56 16.30
CA PHE A 21 19.17 3.32 16.39
C PHE A 21 18.55 3.56 15.02
N SER A 22 19.35 3.97 14.03
CA SER A 22 18.87 4.16 12.65
C SER A 22 18.24 2.88 12.10
N HIS A 23 18.87 1.73 12.31
CA HIS A 23 18.30 0.45 11.89
C HIS A 23 17.00 0.12 12.63
N LEU A 24 16.96 0.31 13.96
CA LEU A 24 15.74 0.12 14.76
C LEU A 24 14.60 1.02 14.28
N GLU A 25 14.87 2.29 14.01
CA GLU A 25 13.89 3.25 13.53
C GLU A 25 13.33 2.84 12.16
N ARG A 26 14.21 2.56 11.18
CA ARG A 26 13.80 2.10 9.84
C ARG A 26 12.96 0.83 9.91
N LEU A 27 13.33 -0.11 10.77
CA LEU A 27 12.60 -1.36 10.97
C LEU A 27 11.24 -1.15 11.66
N ALA A 28 11.20 -0.33 12.73
CA ALA A 28 9.95 0.00 13.41
C ALA A 28 8.97 0.67 12.43
N LYS A 29 9.48 1.60 11.60
CA LYS A 29 8.71 2.24 10.55
C LYS A 29 8.25 1.24 9.49
N PHE A 30 9.14 0.38 8.98
CA PHE A 30 8.76 -0.65 8.01
C PHE A 30 7.61 -1.50 8.53
N LEU A 31 7.73 -2.05 9.74
CA LEU A 31 6.69 -2.87 10.37
C LEU A 31 5.39 -2.10 10.58
N LEU A 32 5.48 -0.80 10.92
CA LEU A 32 4.31 0.06 11.08
C LEU A 32 3.51 0.16 9.78
N TRP A 33 4.18 0.48 8.67
CA TRP A 33 3.55 0.67 7.36
C TRP A 33 3.20 -0.65 6.66
N GLN A 34 3.91 -1.73 7.01
CA GLN A 34 3.58 -3.08 6.59
C GLN A 34 2.32 -3.59 7.30
N ARG A 35 2.36 -3.67 8.64
CA ARG A 35 1.40 -4.42 9.46
C ARG A 35 0.29 -3.54 10.04
N GLY A 36 0.59 -2.27 10.31
CA GLY A 36 -0.22 -1.39 11.13
C GLY A 36 -0.08 -1.66 12.64
N GLY A 37 -0.70 -0.80 13.43
CA GLY A 37 -0.73 -0.82 14.89
C GLY A 37 -0.30 0.52 15.47
N TRP A 38 -0.46 0.68 16.79
CA TRP A 38 -0.05 1.88 17.51
C TRP A 38 0.85 1.58 18.72
N ARG A 39 1.07 0.30 19.06
CA ARG A 39 1.94 -0.11 20.18
C ARG A 39 3.11 -0.94 19.73
N PHE A 40 4.31 -0.49 20.05
CA PHE A 40 5.55 -1.27 19.95
C PHE A 40 5.94 -1.80 21.33
N HIS A 41 5.82 -3.11 21.53
CA HIS A 41 6.40 -3.76 22.70
C HIS A 41 7.87 -4.06 22.41
N PHE A 42 8.77 -3.37 23.10
CA PHE A 42 10.21 -3.42 22.83
C PHE A 42 10.97 -4.05 23.99
N THR A 43 11.71 -5.13 23.70
CA THR A 43 12.66 -5.73 24.64
C THR A 43 14.08 -5.48 24.13
N GLY A 44 14.84 -4.72 24.89
CA GLY A 44 16.21 -4.33 24.53
C GLY A 44 16.75 -3.22 25.44
N PRO A 45 17.87 -2.58 25.06
CA PRO A 45 18.44 -1.48 25.82
C PRO A 45 17.45 -0.33 26.03
N ALA A 46 17.25 0.10 27.28
CA ALA A 46 16.30 1.17 27.63
C ALA A 46 16.56 2.48 26.85
N GLN A 47 17.81 2.79 26.54
CA GLN A 47 18.18 3.96 25.75
C GLN A 47 17.58 3.94 24.34
N LEU A 48 17.58 2.78 23.66
CA LEU A 48 17.00 2.64 22.32
C LEU A 48 15.48 2.78 22.36
N ALA A 49 14.83 2.24 23.41
CA ALA A 49 13.40 2.43 23.63
C ALA A 49 13.05 3.92 23.80
N ALA A 50 13.81 4.63 24.64
CA ALA A 50 13.62 6.06 24.88
C ALA A 50 13.86 6.91 23.63
N GLN A 51 14.87 6.58 22.83
CA GLN A 51 15.11 7.26 21.55
C GLN A 51 13.96 7.03 20.56
N LEU A 52 13.40 5.81 20.49
CA LEU A 52 12.27 5.51 19.61
C LEU A 52 10.98 6.20 20.09
N GLN A 53 10.75 6.29 21.41
CA GLN A 53 9.67 7.11 21.99
C GLN A 53 9.81 8.59 21.59
N ALA A 54 11.02 9.15 21.71
CA ALA A 54 11.29 10.53 21.33
C ALA A 54 11.11 10.74 19.82
N HIS A 55 11.49 9.77 18.98
CA HIS A 55 11.29 9.86 17.54
C HIS A 55 9.82 10.09 17.17
N PHE A 56 8.91 9.22 17.63
CA PHE A 56 7.47 9.32 17.32
C PHE A 56 6.78 10.55 17.92
N ARG A 57 7.36 11.17 18.95
CA ARG A 57 6.81 12.37 19.59
C ARG A 57 7.40 13.67 19.02
N ASP A 58 8.71 13.71 18.80
CA ASP A 58 9.48 14.96 18.69
C ASP A 58 10.07 15.19 17.29
N THR A 59 10.20 14.17 16.45
CA THR A 59 10.71 14.35 15.07
C THR A 59 9.58 14.60 14.08
N ALA A 60 9.86 15.30 12.98
CA ALA A 60 8.83 15.59 11.96
C ALA A 60 8.29 14.30 11.32
N THR A 61 9.18 13.37 10.95
CA THR A 61 8.83 12.09 10.32
C THR A 61 8.14 11.15 11.29
N GLY A 62 8.62 11.05 12.54
CA GLY A 62 7.96 10.24 13.56
C GLY A 62 6.58 10.77 13.96
N ARG A 63 6.40 12.10 14.02
CA ARG A 63 5.06 12.71 14.20
C ARG A 63 4.15 12.45 13.01
N PHE A 64 4.68 12.49 11.78
CA PHE A 64 3.89 12.14 10.61
C PHE A 64 3.33 10.72 10.73
N ASP A 65 4.18 9.75 11.07
CA ASP A 65 3.77 8.36 11.28
C ASP A 65 2.77 8.22 12.45
N SER A 66 3.02 8.90 13.58
CA SER A 66 2.13 8.88 14.75
C SER A 66 0.77 9.49 14.45
N ASN A 67 0.72 10.59 13.70
CA ASN A 67 -0.52 11.25 13.33
C ASN A 67 -1.31 10.42 12.31
N LEU A 68 -0.65 9.92 11.27
CA LEU A 68 -1.35 9.19 10.21
C LEU A 68 -1.78 7.80 10.65
N ILE A 69 -0.85 7.00 11.16
CA ILE A 69 -1.17 5.62 11.56
C ILE A 69 -1.77 5.62 12.95
N GLY A 70 -1.10 6.19 13.94
CA GLY A 70 -1.59 6.19 15.31
C GLY A 70 -2.97 6.85 15.42
N GLU A 71 -3.04 8.17 15.22
CA GLU A 71 -4.24 8.94 15.52
C GLU A 71 -5.36 8.70 14.50
N ARG A 72 -5.08 8.73 13.19
CA ARG A 72 -6.17 8.57 12.19
C ARG A 72 -6.62 7.14 11.99
N VAL A 73 -5.71 6.16 11.99
CA VAL A 73 -6.09 4.75 11.79
C VAL A 73 -6.52 4.09 13.09
N TYR A 74 -5.74 4.26 14.15
CA TYR A 74 -5.95 3.54 15.41
C TYR A 74 -6.54 4.38 16.55
N ASP A 75 -6.84 5.66 16.32
CA ASP A 75 -7.39 6.59 17.32
C ASP A 75 -6.50 6.73 18.59
N HIS A 76 -5.18 6.48 18.46
CA HIS A 76 -4.18 6.57 19.53
C HIS A 76 -2.81 6.98 18.99
N PRO A 77 -2.04 7.88 19.64
CA PRO A 77 -0.66 8.14 19.23
C PRO A 77 0.20 6.87 19.33
N ILE A 78 1.28 6.80 18.56
CA ILE A 78 2.20 5.66 18.63
C ILE A 78 2.88 5.63 20.00
N ALA A 79 2.82 4.47 20.65
CA ALA A 79 3.40 4.22 21.96
C ALA A 79 4.45 3.11 21.87
N VAL A 80 5.64 3.39 22.38
CA VAL A 80 6.70 2.38 22.55
C VAL A 80 6.75 1.99 24.02
N ILE A 81 6.55 0.71 24.31
CA ILE A 81 6.47 0.13 25.64
C ILE A 81 7.70 -0.74 25.84
N ALA A 82 8.67 -0.24 26.62
CA ALA A 82 9.79 -1.06 27.05
C ALA A 82 9.30 -2.18 27.98
N CYS A 83 9.65 -3.42 27.67
CA CYS A 83 9.22 -4.59 28.44
C CYS A 83 10.31 -5.68 28.46
N ASP A 84 10.26 -6.54 29.48
CA ASP A 84 11.11 -7.73 29.50
C ASP A 84 10.62 -8.79 28.52
N ALA A 85 11.45 -9.81 28.29
CA ALA A 85 11.14 -10.88 27.34
C ALA A 85 9.90 -11.71 27.74
N ALA A 86 9.58 -11.79 29.03
CA ALA A 86 8.43 -12.52 29.54
C ALA A 86 7.11 -11.77 29.32
N SER A 87 7.17 -10.45 29.24
CA SER A 87 6.03 -9.55 29.04
C SER A 87 5.76 -9.23 27.57
N LEU A 88 6.58 -9.76 26.65
CA LEU A 88 6.31 -9.62 25.21
C LEU A 88 5.01 -10.34 24.85
N PRO A 89 4.04 -9.65 24.22
CA PRO A 89 2.80 -10.29 23.81
C PRO A 89 3.08 -11.37 22.76
N PRO A 90 2.35 -12.49 22.77
CA PRO A 90 2.44 -13.48 21.72
C PRO A 90 1.97 -12.89 20.39
N GLU A 91 2.53 -13.40 19.29
CA GLU A 91 2.11 -13.03 17.95
C GLU A 91 0.63 -13.39 17.72
N ARG A 92 -0.12 -12.49 17.08
CA ARG A 92 -1.53 -12.66 16.72
C ARG A 92 -1.75 -12.07 15.33
N ALA A 93 -1.82 -12.92 14.32
CA ALA A 93 -2.23 -12.55 12.98
C ALA A 93 -3.74 -12.79 12.81
N ASN A 94 -4.44 -11.78 12.28
CA ASN A 94 -5.80 -11.97 11.76
C ASN A 94 -5.68 -12.11 10.24
N VAL A 95 -6.21 -13.21 9.72
CA VAL A 95 -6.38 -13.43 8.28
C VAL A 95 -7.86 -13.52 8.00
N GLN A 96 -8.30 -12.90 6.91
CA GLN A 96 -9.68 -12.99 6.45
C GLN A 96 -9.70 -13.91 5.22
N ALA A 97 -10.55 -14.93 5.28
CA ALA A 97 -10.90 -15.72 4.10
C ALA A 97 -11.84 -14.88 3.22
N LEU A 98 -11.28 -13.85 2.58
CA LEU A 98 -12.01 -12.99 1.66
C LEU A 98 -11.80 -13.45 0.22
N GLY A 99 -12.88 -13.47 -0.55
CA GLY A 99 -12.89 -13.87 -1.96
C GLY A 99 -13.02 -15.38 -2.19
N ARG A 100 -12.98 -15.79 -3.47
CA ARG A 100 -13.18 -17.19 -3.95
C ARG A 100 -14.56 -17.81 -3.66
N HIS A 101 -15.41 -17.14 -2.91
CA HIS A 101 -16.83 -17.42 -2.84
C HIS A 101 -17.48 -16.82 -4.10
N LEU A 102 -17.72 -17.63 -5.13
CA LEU A 102 -18.25 -17.15 -6.41
C LEU A 102 -19.73 -17.51 -6.61
N ASP A 103 -20.26 -18.42 -5.80
CA ASP A 103 -21.65 -18.88 -5.89
C ASP A 103 -22.63 -17.77 -5.49
N GLY A 104 -23.82 -17.79 -6.08
CA GLY A 104 -24.90 -16.85 -5.81
C GLY A 104 -24.80 -15.55 -6.60
N CYS A 105 -25.56 -14.55 -6.17
CA CYS A 105 -25.68 -13.25 -6.84
C CYS A 105 -24.91 -12.17 -6.06
N ARG A 106 -23.80 -11.68 -6.62
CA ARG A 106 -22.84 -10.81 -5.93
C ARG A 106 -22.65 -9.52 -6.69
N ILE A 107 -22.38 -8.45 -5.94
CA ILE A 107 -21.94 -7.18 -6.52
C ILE A 107 -20.52 -6.89 -6.04
N GLY A 108 -19.62 -6.63 -6.97
CA GLY A 108 -18.30 -6.08 -6.69
C GLY A 108 -18.21 -4.65 -7.20
N PHE A 109 -17.68 -3.72 -6.43
CA PHE A 109 -17.38 -2.39 -6.92
C PHE A 109 -15.98 -1.91 -6.52
N ASP A 110 -15.38 -1.10 -7.37
CA ASP A 110 -14.07 -0.49 -7.18
C ASP A 110 -14.21 1.03 -7.22
N LEU A 111 -13.67 1.71 -6.21
CA LEU A 111 -13.71 3.17 -6.07
C LEU A 111 -12.34 3.78 -6.31
N GLY A 112 -12.11 4.23 -7.54
CA GLY A 112 -10.93 4.98 -7.94
C GLY A 112 -11.10 6.49 -7.77
N GLY A 113 -10.02 7.24 -7.99
CA GLY A 113 -10.04 8.71 -7.96
C GLY A 113 -10.62 9.39 -9.22
N SER A 114 -10.81 8.63 -10.30
CA SER A 114 -11.28 9.13 -11.61
C SER A 114 -12.55 8.44 -12.10
N ASP A 115 -12.82 7.25 -11.56
CA ASP A 115 -13.92 6.40 -11.99
C ASP A 115 -14.38 5.50 -10.83
N ARG A 116 -15.64 5.08 -10.91
CA ARG A 116 -16.20 3.96 -10.14
C ARG A 116 -16.50 2.84 -11.10
N LYS A 117 -16.07 1.64 -10.75
CA LYS A 117 -16.40 0.43 -11.50
C LYS A 117 -17.32 -0.42 -10.68
N VAL A 118 -18.26 -1.07 -11.32
CA VAL A 118 -19.15 -2.05 -10.67
C VAL A 118 -19.37 -3.24 -11.59
N ALA A 119 -19.43 -4.42 -11.00
CA ALA A 119 -19.77 -5.65 -11.67
C ALA A 119 -20.84 -6.42 -10.89
N ALA A 120 -21.80 -6.98 -11.62
CA ALA A 120 -22.72 -7.98 -11.11
C ALA A 120 -22.21 -9.36 -11.53
N VAL A 121 -22.12 -10.28 -10.57
CA VAL A 121 -21.62 -11.63 -10.77
C VAL A 121 -22.67 -12.63 -10.32
N GLN A 122 -23.02 -13.58 -11.18
CA GLN A 122 -23.89 -14.71 -10.87
C GLN A 122 -23.11 -16.01 -11.06
N ASP A 123 -22.93 -16.78 -9.98
CA ASP A 123 -22.21 -18.06 -9.99
C ASP A 123 -20.85 -17.98 -10.70
N GLY A 124 -20.07 -16.96 -10.33
CA GLY A 124 -18.75 -16.66 -10.89
C GLY A 124 -18.74 -16.05 -12.30
N LYS A 125 -19.91 -15.85 -12.93
CA LYS A 125 -20.01 -15.22 -14.26
C LYS A 125 -20.40 -13.76 -14.14
N VAL A 126 -19.62 -12.88 -14.75
CA VAL A 126 -19.98 -11.45 -14.85
C VAL A 126 -21.18 -11.31 -15.78
N VAL A 127 -22.31 -10.84 -15.26
CA VAL A 127 -23.55 -10.61 -16.03
C VAL A 127 -23.77 -9.13 -16.36
N PHE A 128 -23.08 -8.24 -15.65
CA PHE A 128 -23.04 -6.81 -15.92
C PHE A 128 -21.73 -6.22 -15.41
N SER A 129 -21.19 -5.24 -16.13
CA SER A 129 -20.06 -4.42 -15.69
C SER A 129 -20.20 -3.04 -16.28
N GLU A 130 -19.95 -2.00 -15.48
CA GLU A 130 -19.95 -0.61 -15.93
C GLU A 130 -18.83 0.17 -15.24
N GLU A 131 -18.30 1.15 -15.96
CA GLU A 131 -17.39 2.16 -15.45
C GLU A 131 -18.06 3.54 -15.59
N THR A 132 -18.19 4.26 -14.48
CA THR A 132 -18.75 5.61 -14.43
C THR A 132 -17.67 6.58 -14.00
N VAL A 133 -17.45 7.63 -14.80
CA VAL A 133 -16.54 8.74 -14.45
C VAL A 133 -17.06 9.48 -13.22
N TRP A 134 -16.18 9.78 -12.26
CA TRP A 134 -16.47 10.65 -11.11
C TRP A 134 -15.18 11.32 -10.61
N ASP A 135 -15.28 12.33 -9.75
CA ASP A 135 -14.13 13.04 -9.18
C ASP A 135 -14.36 13.26 -7.68
N PRO A 136 -14.07 12.27 -6.83
CA PRO A 136 -14.39 12.35 -5.41
C PRO A 136 -13.45 13.29 -4.63
N TYR A 137 -12.24 13.55 -5.13
CA TYR A 137 -11.16 14.14 -4.35
C TYR A 137 -11.45 15.54 -3.83
N PHE A 138 -12.20 16.35 -4.58
CA PHE A 138 -12.50 17.73 -4.24
C PHE A 138 -13.95 17.95 -3.80
N HIS A 139 -14.75 16.88 -3.70
CA HIS A 139 -16.14 16.97 -3.26
C HIS A 139 -16.25 16.98 -1.73
N PRO A 140 -16.75 18.08 -1.12
CA PRO A 140 -16.76 18.23 0.33
C PRO A 140 -17.94 17.55 1.03
N ASP A 141 -19.02 17.25 0.29
CA ASP A 141 -20.23 16.65 0.83
C ASP A 141 -20.16 15.11 0.74
N PRO A 142 -20.17 14.37 1.88
CA PRO A 142 -20.22 12.91 1.87
C PRO A 142 -21.44 12.32 1.14
N GLN A 143 -22.52 13.09 0.96
CA GLN A 143 -23.71 12.62 0.23
C GLN A 143 -23.39 12.32 -1.23
N TYR A 144 -22.54 13.13 -1.87
CA TYR A 144 -22.05 12.86 -3.23
C TYR A 144 -21.43 11.46 -3.34
N HIS A 145 -20.61 11.10 -2.35
CA HIS A 145 -19.93 9.80 -2.31
C HIS A 145 -20.92 8.66 -2.08
N PHE A 146 -21.83 8.84 -1.11
CA PHE A 146 -22.90 7.87 -0.83
C PHE A 146 -23.77 7.61 -2.05
N ASP A 147 -24.30 8.67 -2.67
CA ASP A 147 -25.18 8.57 -3.83
C ASP A 147 -24.49 7.91 -5.01
N GLY A 148 -23.21 8.22 -5.20
CA GLY A 148 -22.38 7.61 -6.21
C GLY A 148 -22.19 6.10 -6.04
N ILE A 149 -21.89 5.67 -4.82
CA ILE A 149 -21.78 4.24 -4.48
C ILE A 149 -23.13 3.56 -4.68
N MET A 150 -24.21 4.16 -4.19
CA MET A 150 -25.57 3.61 -4.31
C MET A 150 -26.04 3.52 -5.77
N ASP A 151 -25.73 4.50 -6.62
CA ASP A 151 -25.99 4.44 -8.06
C ASP A 151 -25.33 3.20 -8.69
N SER A 152 -24.03 3.01 -8.41
CA SER A 152 -23.25 1.90 -8.94
C SER A 152 -23.85 0.55 -8.51
N ILE A 153 -24.17 0.39 -7.22
CA ILE A 153 -24.76 -0.86 -6.71
C ILE A 153 -26.17 -1.08 -7.30
N ARG A 154 -27.01 -0.04 -7.42
CA ARG A 154 -28.35 -0.16 -8.01
C ARG A 154 -28.30 -0.60 -9.47
N LYS A 155 -27.39 -0.04 -10.26
CA LYS A 155 -27.17 -0.45 -11.66
C LYS A 155 -26.84 -1.93 -11.75
N ALA A 156 -25.87 -2.41 -10.97
CA ALA A 156 -25.50 -3.83 -10.96
C ALA A 156 -26.62 -4.74 -10.45
N ALA A 157 -27.35 -4.33 -9.41
CA ALA A 157 -28.47 -5.10 -8.85
C ALA A 157 -29.61 -5.30 -9.86
N ALA A 158 -29.82 -4.36 -10.79
CA ALA A 158 -30.85 -4.48 -11.83
C ALA A 158 -30.64 -5.68 -12.77
N HIS A 159 -29.42 -6.24 -12.81
CA HIS A 159 -29.05 -7.41 -13.61
C HIS A 159 -29.03 -8.72 -12.81
N LEU A 160 -29.46 -8.69 -11.53
CA LEU A 160 -29.47 -9.87 -10.65
C LEU A 160 -30.89 -10.14 -10.13
N PRO A 161 -31.27 -11.41 -9.91
CA PRO A 161 -32.57 -11.74 -9.31
C PRO A 161 -32.64 -11.39 -7.81
N ARG A 162 -31.49 -11.27 -7.14
CA ARG A 162 -31.32 -10.85 -5.74
C ARG A 162 -29.86 -10.45 -5.50
N VAL A 163 -29.53 -9.92 -4.32
CA VAL A 163 -28.14 -9.64 -3.91
C VAL A 163 -27.84 -10.43 -2.65
N ASP A 164 -26.92 -11.39 -2.75
CA ASP A 164 -26.49 -12.27 -1.67
C ASP A 164 -25.32 -11.67 -0.87
N ALA A 165 -24.43 -10.90 -1.52
CA ALA A 165 -23.30 -10.23 -0.89
C ALA A 165 -22.76 -9.07 -1.75
N ILE A 166 -22.12 -8.10 -1.11
CA ILE A 166 -21.45 -6.97 -1.77
C ILE A 166 -19.98 -6.89 -1.32
N GLY A 167 -19.06 -6.82 -2.27
CA GLY A 167 -17.65 -6.57 -2.02
C GLY A 167 -17.22 -5.23 -2.61
N ALA A 168 -16.35 -4.53 -1.89
CA ALA A 168 -15.81 -3.24 -2.29
C ALA A 168 -14.28 -3.24 -2.26
N SER A 169 -13.66 -2.68 -3.29
CA SER A 169 -12.27 -2.23 -3.26
C SER A 169 -12.23 -0.70 -3.33
N ALA A 170 -11.32 -0.10 -2.56
CA ALA A 170 -11.15 1.34 -2.59
C ALA A 170 -9.74 1.75 -2.15
N ALA A 171 -9.29 2.92 -2.61
CA ALA A 171 -7.99 3.46 -2.25
C ALA A 171 -7.99 4.04 -0.82
N GLY A 172 -7.34 3.33 0.11
CA GLY A 172 -7.15 3.78 1.48
C GLY A 172 -7.08 2.64 2.49
N VAL A 173 -7.13 3.03 3.76
CA VAL A 173 -7.12 2.16 4.94
C VAL A 173 -8.54 2.01 5.46
N TYR A 174 -9.00 0.75 5.48
CA TYR A 174 -10.32 0.35 5.95
C TYR A 174 -10.17 -0.65 7.10
N VAL A 175 -10.90 -0.42 8.19
CA VAL A 175 -10.89 -1.30 9.36
C VAL A 175 -12.33 -1.59 9.75
N ASN A 176 -12.75 -2.85 9.67
CA ASN A 176 -14.13 -3.29 9.93
C ASN A 176 -15.16 -2.50 9.08
N ASN A 177 -14.90 -2.36 7.79
CA ASN A 177 -15.69 -1.53 6.84
C ASN A 177 -15.76 -0.04 7.18
N ARG A 178 -14.99 0.45 8.16
CA ARG A 178 -14.91 1.87 8.48
C ARG A 178 -13.77 2.53 7.73
N VAL A 179 -14.03 3.72 7.21
CA VAL A 179 -12.99 4.52 6.55
C VAL A 179 -12.08 5.12 7.61
N LYS A 180 -10.79 4.82 7.55
CA LYS A 180 -9.79 5.42 8.46
C LYS A 180 -9.02 6.53 7.79
N VAL A 181 -8.42 6.23 6.63
CA VAL A 181 -7.72 7.19 5.79
C VAL A 181 -7.99 6.78 4.36
N ALA A 182 -8.63 7.61 3.55
CA ALA A 182 -8.84 7.28 2.14
C ALA A 182 -8.73 8.54 1.30
N SER A 183 -8.03 8.42 0.18
CA SER A 183 -7.77 9.56 -0.71
C SER A 183 -9.07 10.12 -1.29
N LEU A 184 -10.06 9.25 -1.49
CA LEU A 184 -11.39 9.57 -1.99
C LEU A 184 -12.07 10.72 -1.23
N PHE A 185 -11.80 10.90 0.07
CA PHE A 185 -12.49 11.88 0.91
C PHE A 185 -11.63 13.11 1.25
N ARG A 186 -10.58 13.39 0.48
CA ARG A 186 -9.67 14.53 0.74
C ARG A 186 -10.38 15.89 0.80
N GLY A 187 -11.45 16.08 0.03
CA GLY A 187 -12.24 17.30 0.00
C GLY A 187 -13.18 17.46 1.20
N VAL A 188 -13.41 16.39 1.99
CA VAL A 188 -14.31 16.41 3.13
C VAL A 188 -13.60 16.98 4.36
N ALA A 189 -14.23 17.95 5.03
CA ALA A 189 -13.68 18.55 6.24
C ALA A 189 -13.49 17.51 7.36
N PRO A 190 -12.45 17.60 8.21
CA PRO A 190 -12.13 16.57 9.20
C PRO A 190 -13.26 16.24 10.19
N ASP A 191 -14.03 17.23 10.63
CA ASP A 191 -15.19 17.07 11.51
C ASP A 191 -16.31 16.30 10.81
N VAL A 192 -16.60 16.64 9.55
CA VAL A 192 -17.58 15.93 8.70
C VAL A 192 -17.12 14.50 8.40
N PHE A 193 -15.82 14.31 8.15
CA PHE A 193 -15.22 13.00 7.95
C PHE A 193 -15.43 12.10 9.18
N ASN A 194 -15.14 12.63 10.36
CA ASN A 194 -15.29 11.90 11.62
C ASN A 194 -16.75 11.60 11.95
N ALA A 195 -17.67 12.52 11.65
CA ALA A 195 -19.09 12.38 11.96
C ALA A 195 -19.83 11.42 11.02
N ARG A 196 -19.41 11.32 9.75
CA ARG A 196 -20.15 10.57 8.73
C ARG A 196 -19.31 9.64 7.87
N VAL A 197 -18.21 10.12 7.29
CA VAL A 197 -17.41 9.32 6.34
C VAL A 197 -16.88 8.03 6.96
N LYS A 198 -16.47 8.07 8.23
CA LYS A 198 -16.00 6.88 8.97
C LYS A 198 -16.96 5.69 8.84
N ASP A 199 -18.27 5.94 8.79
CA ASP A 199 -19.31 4.90 8.79
C ASP A 199 -20.05 4.79 7.45
N LEU A 200 -19.57 5.45 6.39
CA LEU A 200 -20.24 5.53 5.08
C LEU A 200 -20.58 4.15 4.50
N PHE A 201 -19.66 3.20 4.53
CA PHE A 201 -19.92 1.85 4.00
C PHE A 201 -20.86 1.03 4.89
N LEU A 202 -20.92 1.32 6.19
CA LEU A 202 -21.93 0.74 7.08
C LEU A 202 -23.32 1.33 6.79
N GLU A 203 -23.41 2.61 6.41
CA GLU A 203 -24.64 3.21 5.88
C GLU A 203 -25.07 2.52 4.58
N VAL A 204 -24.15 2.28 3.65
CA VAL A 204 -24.42 1.54 2.41
C VAL A 204 -24.91 0.13 2.72
N GLN A 205 -24.24 -0.61 3.61
CA GLN A 205 -24.67 -1.94 4.03
C GLN A 205 -26.10 -1.93 4.60
N ARG A 206 -26.44 -0.95 5.46
CA ARG A 206 -27.80 -0.79 6.00
C ARG A 206 -28.83 -0.49 4.91
N ALA A 207 -28.47 0.33 3.92
CA ALA A 207 -29.34 0.64 2.78
C ALA A 207 -29.62 -0.58 1.90
N TRP A 208 -28.80 -1.63 1.99
CA TRP A 208 -28.97 -2.92 1.33
C TRP A 208 -29.43 -4.02 2.31
N ASN A 209 -30.25 -3.67 3.31
CA ASN A 209 -30.87 -4.59 4.26
C ASN A 209 -29.87 -5.46 5.06
N GLY A 210 -28.63 -5.00 5.24
CA GLY A 210 -27.64 -5.72 6.03
C GLY A 210 -27.08 -6.98 5.35
N VAL A 211 -27.12 -7.06 4.02
CA VAL A 211 -26.40 -8.13 3.29
C VAL A 211 -24.92 -8.19 3.71
N PRO A 212 -24.28 -9.38 3.67
CA PRO A 212 -22.84 -9.49 3.84
C PRO A 212 -22.09 -8.45 2.99
N PHE A 213 -21.24 -7.68 3.63
CA PHE A 213 -20.56 -6.53 3.03
C PHE A 213 -19.12 -6.47 3.52
N GLU A 214 -18.15 -6.36 2.62
CA GLU A 214 -16.75 -6.12 2.98
C GLU A 214 -16.11 -5.05 2.08
N VAL A 215 -15.36 -4.14 2.69
CA VAL A 215 -14.45 -3.22 2.02
C VAL A 215 -13.01 -3.63 2.29
N ALA A 216 -12.23 -3.78 1.23
CA ALA A 216 -10.80 -4.01 1.30
C ALA A 216 -10.04 -2.91 0.54
N ASN A 217 -8.76 -2.78 0.87
CA ASN A 217 -7.83 -1.96 0.10
C ASN A 217 -7.72 -2.52 -1.34
N ASP A 218 -7.62 -1.62 -2.32
CA ASP A 218 -7.49 -1.93 -3.74
C ASP A 218 -6.25 -2.79 -4.07
N GLY A 219 -5.13 -2.54 -3.40
CA GLY A 219 -3.91 -3.34 -3.48
C GLY A 219 -4.13 -4.80 -3.07
N GLU A 220 -4.78 -5.03 -1.92
CA GLU A 220 -5.10 -6.37 -1.41
C GLU A 220 -6.05 -7.14 -2.35
N VAL A 221 -7.09 -6.48 -2.87
CA VAL A 221 -8.01 -7.09 -3.84
C VAL A 221 -7.30 -7.38 -5.16
N THR A 222 -6.37 -6.52 -5.60
CA THR A 222 -5.56 -6.75 -6.80
C THR A 222 -4.65 -7.97 -6.64
N ALA A 223 -3.99 -8.10 -5.49
CA ALA A 223 -3.16 -9.27 -5.18
C ALA A 223 -4.00 -10.56 -5.15
N LEU A 224 -5.20 -10.50 -4.57
CA LEU A 224 -6.16 -11.60 -4.54
C LEU A 224 -6.63 -12.01 -5.94
N ALA A 225 -6.98 -11.04 -6.79
CA ALA A 225 -7.34 -11.29 -8.18
C ALA A 225 -6.19 -11.96 -8.94
N GLY A 226 -4.96 -11.48 -8.74
CA GLY A 226 -3.75 -12.08 -9.31
C GLY A 226 -3.52 -13.53 -8.84
N SER A 227 -3.65 -13.77 -7.54
CA SER A 227 -3.60 -15.11 -6.94
C SER A 227 -4.64 -16.06 -7.55
N MET A 228 -5.89 -15.61 -7.66
CA MET A 228 -6.98 -16.42 -8.24
C MET A 228 -6.76 -16.71 -9.72
N SER A 229 -6.34 -15.72 -10.51
CA SER A 229 -6.11 -15.88 -11.95
C SER A 229 -4.95 -16.81 -12.25
N LEU A 230 -3.89 -16.77 -11.45
CA LEU A 230 -2.71 -17.63 -11.60
C LEU A 230 -2.89 -19.01 -10.97
N GLY A 231 -3.91 -19.21 -10.13
CA GLY A 231 -4.09 -20.45 -9.37
C GLY A 231 -3.01 -20.71 -8.32
N VAL A 232 -2.33 -19.65 -7.83
CA VAL A 232 -1.24 -19.73 -6.84
C VAL A 232 -1.51 -18.84 -5.63
N ASN A 233 -0.94 -19.18 -4.48
CA ASN A 233 -1.01 -18.41 -3.24
C ASN A 233 0.37 -17.83 -2.88
N GLY A 234 0.46 -17.03 -1.80
CA GLY A 234 1.72 -16.39 -1.41
C GLY A 234 2.12 -15.35 -2.47
N VAL A 235 1.22 -14.39 -2.73
CA VAL A 235 1.39 -13.38 -3.77
C VAL A 235 1.55 -12.01 -3.11
N LEU A 236 2.69 -11.34 -3.35
CA LEU A 236 2.85 -9.92 -3.05
C LEU A 236 2.62 -9.14 -4.36
N GLY A 237 1.58 -8.32 -4.40
CA GLY A 237 1.32 -7.38 -5.49
C GLY A 237 1.99 -6.05 -5.22
N ILE A 238 2.68 -5.49 -6.23
CA ILE A 238 3.21 -4.12 -6.21
C ILE A 238 2.73 -3.40 -7.46
N ALA A 239 2.06 -2.27 -7.26
CA ALA A 239 1.67 -1.36 -8.32
C ALA A 239 2.60 -0.14 -8.34
N MET A 240 3.30 0.07 -9.47
CA MET A 240 4.18 1.21 -9.72
C MET A 240 3.48 2.25 -10.58
N GLY A 241 2.85 3.23 -9.93
CA GLY A 241 2.00 4.24 -10.57
C GLY A 241 2.35 5.68 -10.15
N THR A 242 1.33 6.50 -9.88
CA THR A 242 1.52 7.84 -9.27
C THR A 242 2.17 7.76 -7.89
N SER A 243 2.01 6.63 -7.21
CA SER A 243 2.76 6.23 -6.02
C SER A 243 2.98 4.71 -6.11
N GLN A 244 3.57 4.13 -5.06
CA GLN A 244 3.59 2.68 -4.86
C GLN A 244 2.32 2.25 -4.12
N ALA A 245 1.63 1.21 -4.60
CA ALA A 245 0.65 0.48 -3.82
C ALA A 245 1.07 -0.97 -3.69
N ALA A 246 0.61 -1.65 -2.64
CA ALA A 246 0.89 -3.07 -2.46
C ALA A 246 -0.29 -3.81 -1.83
N GLY A 247 -0.31 -5.12 -2.02
CA GLY A 247 -1.26 -6.02 -1.36
C GLY A 247 -0.70 -7.43 -1.27
N TYR A 248 -1.18 -8.22 -0.32
CA TYR A 248 -0.57 -9.50 0.01
C TYR A 248 -1.59 -10.61 0.29
N VAL A 249 -1.49 -11.66 -0.54
CA VAL A 249 -2.20 -12.92 -0.33
C VAL A 249 -1.26 -13.90 0.35
N THR A 250 -1.68 -14.42 1.50
CA THR A 250 -0.89 -15.40 2.27
C THR A 250 -0.71 -16.71 1.50
N PRO A 251 0.23 -17.59 1.90
CA PRO A 251 0.34 -18.95 1.36
C PRO A 251 -0.94 -19.78 1.50
N SER A 252 -1.78 -19.47 2.50
CA SER A 252 -3.09 -20.10 2.68
C SER A 252 -4.19 -19.53 1.79
N GLY A 253 -3.90 -18.52 0.97
CA GLY A 253 -4.84 -17.92 0.02
C GLY A 253 -5.77 -16.87 0.62
N ASN A 254 -5.41 -16.30 1.78
CA ASN A 254 -6.21 -15.30 2.48
C ASN A 254 -5.62 -13.90 2.29
N ILE A 255 -6.46 -12.87 2.40
CA ILE A 255 -5.99 -11.50 2.60
C ILE A 255 -5.74 -11.24 4.08
N THR A 256 -4.91 -10.25 4.36
CA THR A 256 -4.57 -9.86 5.72
C THR A 256 -5.29 -8.58 6.13
N THR A 257 -5.36 -8.32 7.44
CA THR A 257 -5.78 -6.99 7.94
C THR A 257 -4.60 -6.02 8.02
N TRP A 258 -3.52 -6.27 7.27
CA TRP A 258 -2.32 -5.46 7.30
C TRP A 258 -2.57 -4.17 6.51
N LEU A 259 -1.74 -3.15 6.73
CA LEU A 259 -1.83 -1.92 5.95
C LEU A 259 -1.26 -2.12 4.54
N SER A 260 -0.11 -2.77 4.43
CA SER A 260 0.62 -2.95 3.17
C SER A 260 0.89 -1.62 2.42
N GLU A 261 1.01 -0.51 3.16
CA GLU A 261 1.23 0.84 2.62
C GLU A 261 2.72 1.09 2.35
N LEU A 262 3.28 0.29 1.42
CA LEU A 262 4.73 0.24 1.16
C LEU A 262 5.32 1.53 0.55
N ALA A 263 4.48 2.46 0.09
CA ALA A 263 4.90 3.81 -0.32
C ALA A 263 5.71 4.55 0.76
N PHE A 264 5.37 4.35 2.04
CA PHE A 264 6.05 4.99 3.17
C PHE A 264 7.01 4.06 3.91
N ALA A 265 7.10 2.79 3.48
CA ALA A 265 8.02 1.84 4.05
C ALA A 265 9.46 2.14 3.56
N PRO A 266 10.47 2.16 4.45
CA PRO A 266 11.86 2.37 4.07
C PRO A 266 12.40 1.23 3.19
N VAL A 267 13.07 1.58 2.10
CA VAL A 267 13.72 0.67 1.15
C VAL A 267 15.18 1.06 0.86
N ASP A 268 15.57 2.30 1.17
CA ASP A 268 16.94 2.80 1.09
C ASP A 268 17.31 3.49 2.41
N TYR A 269 18.34 3.00 3.08
CA TYR A 269 18.73 3.47 4.41
C TYR A 269 19.85 4.51 4.34
N HIS A 270 20.27 4.92 3.13
CA HIS A 270 21.27 5.96 2.95
C HIS A 270 20.73 7.31 3.46
N PRO A 271 21.42 8.02 4.37
CA PRO A 271 20.91 9.27 4.95
C PRO A 271 20.68 10.41 3.95
N ALA A 272 21.29 10.33 2.76
CA ALA A 272 21.08 11.27 1.65
C ALA A 272 20.14 10.74 0.56
N ALA A 273 19.38 9.66 0.85
CA ALA A 273 18.34 9.17 -0.04
C ALA A 273 17.26 10.25 -0.28
N ALA A 274 16.50 10.09 -1.36
CA ALA A 274 15.46 11.04 -1.72
C ALA A 274 14.37 11.09 -0.64
N CYS A 275 13.95 12.30 -0.27
CA CYS A 275 12.85 12.53 0.66
C CYS A 275 11.51 12.53 -0.07
N ASP A 276 10.53 11.84 0.48
CA ASP A 276 9.14 11.94 0.06
C ASP A 276 8.57 13.31 0.44
N GLU A 277 7.88 13.94 -0.50
CA GLU A 277 7.44 15.33 -0.40
C GLU A 277 6.34 15.53 0.64
N TRP A 278 5.63 14.44 1.00
CA TRP A 278 4.51 14.50 1.94
C TRP A 278 4.91 14.16 3.37
N SER A 279 5.58 13.02 3.56
CA SER A 279 6.05 12.56 4.86
C SER A 279 7.34 13.26 5.31
N GLY A 280 8.12 13.79 4.37
CA GLY A 280 9.44 14.35 4.60
C GLY A 280 10.52 13.30 4.91
N ASP A 281 10.18 12.01 4.86
CA ASP A 281 11.11 10.93 5.19
C ASP A 281 11.90 10.47 3.97
N TYR A 282 13.15 10.07 4.18
CA TYR A 282 14.05 9.63 3.13
C TYR A 282 13.92 8.14 2.85
N GLY A 283 14.21 7.77 1.60
CA GLY A 283 14.42 6.37 1.24
C GLY A 283 13.17 5.49 1.31
N VAL A 284 11.97 6.10 1.26
CA VAL A 284 10.70 5.37 1.31
C VAL A 284 10.25 4.92 -0.07
N GLY A 285 9.47 3.84 -0.14
CA GLY A 285 9.09 3.17 -1.38
C GLY A 285 8.51 4.07 -2.48
N ALA A 286 7.77 5.13 -2.13
CA ALA A 286 7.24 6.11 -3.08
C ALA A 286 8.33 6.80 -3.91
N GLN A 287 9.56 6.95 -3.41
CA GLN A 287 10.66 7.58 -4.14
C GLN A 287 11.43 6.59 -5.06
N TYR A 288 11.06 5.31 -5.06
CA TYR A 288 11.75 4.22 -5.77
C TYR A 288 10.81 3.43 -6.68
N PHE A 289 9.52 3.33 -6.34
CA PHE A 289 8.55 2.47 -7.01
C PHE A 289 7.33 3.23 -7.56
N SER A 290 7.58 4.40 -8.16
CA SER A 290 6.53 5.30 -8.68
C SER A 290 7.04 6.20 -9.81
N GLN A 291 6.18 7.08 -10.30
CA GLN A 291 6.54 8.15 -11.25
C GLN A 291 7.55 9.16 -10.66
N GLN A 292 7.59 9.36 -9.34
CA GLN A 292 8.56 10.22 -8.66
C GLN A 292 9.98 9.70 -8.89
N ALA A 293 10.16 8.38 -8.81
CA ALA A 293 11.44 7.73 -9.10
C ALA A 293 11.89 7.99 -10.54
N VAL A 294 10.98 7.88 -11.51
CA VAL A 294 11.26 8.16 -12.93
C VAL A 294 11.67 9.62 -13.13
N GLY A 295 10.89 10.56 -12.56
CA GLY A 295 11.20 12.00 -12.64
C GLY A 295 12.55 12.35 -12.02
N ARG A 296 12.87 11.76 -10.87
CA ARG A 296 14.17 11.92 -10.18
C ARG A 296 15.34 11.38 -11.00
N LEU A 297 15.14 10.28 -11.73
CA LEU A 297 16.20 9.63 -12.51
C LEU A 297 16.42 10.25 -13.89
N LEU A 298 15.50 11.10 -14.38
CA LEU A 298 15.64 11.79 -15.68
C LEU A 298 16.95 12.57 -15.80
N PRO A 299 17.28 13.54 -14.92
CA PRO A 299 18.55 14.28 -15.01
C PRO A 299 19.77 13.36 -14.92
N ALA A 300 19.75 12.38 -14.01
CA ALA A 300 20.84 11.43 -13.83
C ALA A 300 21.08 10.55 -15.08
N SER A 301 20.05 10.32 -15.88
CA SER A 301 20.15 9.57 -17.15
C SER A 301 20.67 10.41 -18.32
N GLY A 302 20.83 11.73 -18.14
CA GLY A 302 21.17 12.67 -19.22
C GLY A 302 19.98 13.04 -20.12
N ILE A 303 18.75 12.87 -19.62
CA ILE A 303 17.54 13.42 -20.24
C ILE A 303 17.19 14.67 -19.43
N GLU A 304 17.21 15.83 -20.08
CA GLU A 304 16.81 17.08 -19.44
C GLU A 304 15.28 17.13 -19.34
N PRO A 305 14.69 17.06 -18.14
CA PRO A 305 13.26 17.23 -18.01
C PRO A 305 12.92 18.71 -18.23
N ASP A 306 11.85 18.98 -18.97
CA ASP A 306 11.15 20.25 -18.78
C ASP A 306 10.56 20.22 -17.36
N THR A 307 11.10 21.05 -16.47
CA THR A 307 10.74 21.09 -15.05
C THR A 307 9.28 21.48 -14.79
N LYS A 308 8.57 21.96 -15.83
CA LYS A 308 7.14 22.24 -15.77
C LYS A 308 6.27 21.03 -16.10
N LEU A 309 6.84 19.97 -16.69
CA LEU A 309 6.07 18.77 -17.01
C LEU A 309 5.66 18.03 -15.74
N PRO A 310 4.35 17.75 -15.55
CA PRO A 310 3.90 16.88 -14.49
C PRO A 310 4.51 15.48 -14.60
N LEU A 311 4.68 14.78 -13.46
CA LEU A 311 5.25 13.43 -13.40
C LEU A 311 4.63 12.42 -14.41
N PRO A 312 3.30 12.41 -14.66
CA PRO A 312 2.72 11.55 -15.68
C PRO A 312 3.23 11.82 -17.10
N GLU A 313 3.47 13.08 -17.45
CA GLU A 313 3.99 13.48 -18.77
C GLU A 313 5.48 13.18 -18.89
N GLN A 314 6.24 13.34 -17.80
CA GLN A 314 7.63 12.89 -17.72
C GLN A 314 7.76 11.38 -17.95
N LEU A 315 6.88 10.57 -17.35
CA LEU A 315 6.84 9.13 -17.60
C LEU A 315 6.54 8.81 -19.07
N LYS A 316 5.56 9.49 -19.69
CA LYS A 316 5.24 9.30 -21.12
C LYS A 316 6.44 9.62 -22.01
N LEU A 317 7.21 10.67 -21.68
CA LEU A 317 8.45 11.00 -22.38
C LEU A 317 9.45 9.82 -22.31
N VAL A 318 9.72 9.30 -21.10
CA VAL A 318 10.63 8.16 -20.91
C VAL A 318 10.15 6.92 -21.68
N GLN A 319 8.85 6.63 -21.65
CA GLN A 319 8.26 5.52 -22.41
C GLN A 319 8.42 5.69 -23.93
N SER A 320 8.21 6.91 -24.43
CA SER A 320 8.41 7.24 -25.85
C SER A 320 9.88 7.04 -26.26
N LEU A 321 10.82 7.53 -25.45
CA LEU A 321 12.25 7.36 -25.67
C LEU A 321 12.68 5.88 -25.62
N MET A 322 12.13 5.10 -24.67
CA MET A 322 12.37 3.66 -24.59
C MET A 322 11.87 2.93 -25.83
N LYS A 323 10.67 3.29 -26.34
CA LYS A 323 10.13 2.74 -27.58
C LYS A 323 10.99 3.10 -28.80
N ALA A 324 11.61 4.27 -28.80
CA ALA A 324 12.56 4.72 -29.82
C ALA A 324 13.96 4.09 -29.68
N GLY A 325 14.21 3.29 -28.63
CA GLY A 325 15.50 2.65 -28.39
C GLY A 325 16.57 3.57 -27.79
N ASP A 326 16.18 4.69 -27.17
CA ASP A 326 17.13 5.60 -26.54
C ASP A 326 17.80 4.92 -25.31
N PRO A 327 19.15 4.78 -25.29
CA PRO A 327 19.85 4.11 -24.20
C PRO A 327 19.72 4.84 -22.86
N ARG A 328 19.44 6.15 -22.84
CA ARG A 328 19.26 6.93 -21.61
C ARG A 328 17.98 6.53 -20.88
N ALA A 329 16.88 6.35 -21.62
CA ALA A 329 15.62 5.87 -21.05
C ALA A 329 15.78 4.44 -20.49
N ARG A 330 16.53 3.58 -21.19
CA ARG A 330 16.84 2.23 -20.72
C ARG A 330 17.56 2.24 -19.36
N LYS A 331 18.54 3.13 -19.14
CA LYS A 331 19.26 3.24 -17.86
C LYS A 331 18.35 3.54 -16.67
N ILE A 332 17.26 4.30 -16.89
CA ILE A 332 16.26 4.56 -15.84
C ILE A 332 15.59 3.23 -15.44
N TYR A 333 15.11 2.46 -16.42
CA TYR A 333 14.47 1.16 -16.16
C TYR A 333 15.44 0.14 -15.54
N GLU A 334 16.70 0.13 -15.95
CA GLU A 334 17.75 -0.72 -15.34
C GLU A 334 17.95 -0.35 -13.87
N THR A 335 18.00 0.94 -13.55
CA THR A 335 18.12 1.42 -12.15
C THR A 335 16.91 1.02 -11.32
N LEU A 336 15.69 1.17 -11.85
CA LEU A 336 14.46 0.74 -11.19
C LEU A 336 14.44 -0.78 -10.98
N GLY A 337 14.96 -1.56 -11.93
CA GLY A 337 15.14 -3.01 -11.79
C GLY A 337 16.07 -3.36 -10.63
N THR A 338 17.20 -2.66 -10.51
CA THR A 338 18.12 -2.84 -9.38
C THR A 338 17.44 -2.51 -8.04
N TYR A 339 16.74 -1.39 -7.95
CA TYR A 339 15.98 -1.02 -6.75
C TYR A 339 14.97 -2.10 -6.38
N LEU A 340 14.24 -2.61 -7.37
CA LEU A 340 13.24 -3.64 -7.14
C LEU A 340 13.87 -4.95 -6.66
N GLY A 341 15.01 -5.37 -7.22
CA GLY A 341 15.70 -6.58 -6.78
C GLY A 341 16.07 -6.56 -5.29
N TYR A 342 16.68 -5.47 -4.81
CA TYR A 342 17.00 -5.30 -3.39
C TYR A 342 15.75 -5.18 -2.52
N ALA A 343 14.72 -4.46 -2.98
CA ALA A 343 13.48 -4.34 -2.22
C ALA A 343 12.72 -5.68 -2.13
N VAL A 344 12.75 -6.52 -3.16
CA VAL A 344 12.15 -7.86 -3.13
C VAL A 344 12.82 -8.75 -2.08
N ALA A 345 14.15 -8.74 -2.04
CA ALA A 345 14.89 -9.44 -0.99
C ALA A 345 14.52 -8.91 0.41
N HIS A 346 14.45 -7.58 0.57
CA HIS A 346 14.02 -6.97 1.82
C HIS A 346 12.58 -7.34 2.21
N TYR A 347 11.65 -7.32 1.26
CA TYR A 347 10.25 -7.65 1.53
C TYR A 347 10.07 -9.13 1.87
N ALA A 348 10.92 -10.02 1.36
CA ALA A 348 10.88 -11.46 1.66
C ALA A 348 11.19 -11.77 3.14
N ASP A 349 11.87 -10.88 3.85
CA ASP A 349 12.08 -11.01 5.30
C ASP A 349 10.78 -10.83 6.12
N TYR A 350 9.76 -10.17 5.54
CA TYR A 350 8.56 -9.76 6.27
C TYR A 350 7.24 -10.27 5.66
N TYR A 351 7.25 -10.64 4.39
CA TYR A 351 6.14 -11.23 3.64
C TYR A 351 6.55 -12.63 3.17
N ASP A 352 5.73 -13.64 3.50
CA ASP A 352 5.93 -15.02 3.03
C ASP A 352 5.29 -15.21 1.64
N PHE A 353 5.88 -14.56 0.63
CA PHE A 353 5.43 -14.68 -0.75
C PHE A 353 6.38 -15.55 -1.57
N ARG A 354 5.81 -16.27 -2.54
CA ARG A 354 6.52 -17.05 -3.56
C ARG A 354 6.44 -16.42 -4.94
N HIS A 355 5.45 -15.57 -5.13
CA HIS A 355 5.17 -14.90 -6.39
C HIS A 355 5.06 -13.41 -6.16
N LEU A 356 5.78 -12.63 -6.96
CA LEU A 356 5.63 -11.18 -7.01
C LEU A 356 4.83 -10.81 -8.24
N LEU A 357 3.69 -10.15 -8.04
CA LEU A 357 2.92 -9.54 -9.12
C LEU A 357 3.33 -8.07 -9.23
N ILE A 358 3.82 -7.65 -10.39
CA ILE A 358 4.19 -6.26 -10.65
C ILE A 358 3.26 -5.70 -11.72
N LEU A 359 2.67 -4.53 -11.44
CA LEU A 359 1.78 -3.83 -12.36
C LEU A 359 1.94 -2.32 -12.27
N GLY A 360 1.21 -1.57 -13.10
CA GLY A 360 1.18 -0.11 -13.07
C GLY A 360 1.77 0.58 -14.31
N ARG A 361 1.64 1.90 -14.35
CA ARG A 361 2.04 2.71 -15.51
C ARG A 361 3.55 2.72 -15.72
N VAL A 362 4.34 2.66 -14.64
CA VAL A 362 5.81 2.67 -14.74
C VAL A 362 6.33 1.40 -15.41
N THR A 363 5.63 0.27 -15.25
CA THR A 363 6.04 -1.04 -15.77
C THR A 363 5.42 -1.37 -17.12
N SER A 364 4.78 -0.39 -17.77
CA SER A 364 4.16 -0.58 -19.10
C SER A 364 5.20 -0.65 -20.22
N GLY A 365 5.00 -1.57 -21.15
CA GLY A 365 5.86 -1.76 -22.34
C GLY A 365 7.23 -2.38 -22.01
N ALA A 366 8.17 -2.30 -22.95
CA ALA A 366 9.49 -2.95 -22.84
C ALA A 366 10.33 -2.48 -21.64
N GLY A 367 10.02 -1.32 -21.04
CA GLY A 367 10.66 -0.86 -19.81
C GLY A 367 10.33 -1.77 -18.61
N GLY A 368 9.13 -2.34 -18.56
CA GLY A 368 8.74 -3.31 -17.54
C GLY A 368 9.57 -4.60 -17.60
N ASP A 369 9.83 -5.10 -18.81
CA ASP A 369 10.68 -6.28 -19.00
C ASP A 369 12.12 -6.03 -18.51
N VAL A 370 12.63 -4.82 -18.73
CA VAL A 370 13.95 -4.40 -18.24
C VAL A 370 13.98 -4.34 -16.70
N ILE A 371 12.93 -3.79 -16.07
CA ILE A 371 12.80 -3.78 -14.59
C ILE A 371 12.84 -5.22 -14.05
N ILE A 372 12.04 -6.12 -14.63
CA ILE A 372 11.97 -7.52 -14.19
C ILE A 372 13.31 -8.24 -14.38
N ALA A 373 13.96 -8.03 -15.53
CA ALA A 373 15.27 -8.62 -15.80
C ALA A 373 16.34 -8.11 -14.81
N GLY A 374 16.37 -6.80 -14.53
CA GLY A 374 17.28 -6.21 -13.56
C GLY A 374 17.05 -6.73 -12.14
N ALA A 375 15.79 -6.81 -11.70
CA ALA A 375 15.44 -7.34 -10.39
C ALA A 375 15.88 -8.80 -10.24
N LYS A 376 15.64 -9.64 -11.26
CA LYS A 376 16.11 -11.04 -11.28
C LYS A 376 17.63 -11.14 -11.21
N ALA A 377 18.36 -10.28 -11.94
CA ALA A 377 19.81 -10.28 -11.93
C ALA A 377 20.37 -9.96 -10.53
N VAL A 378 19.80 -8.96 -9.84
CA VAL A 378 20.18 -8.64 -8.45
C VAL A 378 19.90 -9.83 -7.54
N LEU A 379 18.70 -10.40 -7.58
CA LEU A 379 18.34 -11.54 -6.75
C LEU A 379 19.30 -12.72 -6.96
N GLN A 380 19.58 -13.08 -8.22
CA GLN A 380 20.50 -14.18 -8.52
C GLN A 380 21.95 -13.92 -8.08
N THR A 381 22.39 -12.66 -8.05
CA THR A 381 23.79 -12.30 -7.76
C THR A 381 24.01 -12.13 -6.25
N GLU A 382 23.09 -11.43 -5.58
CA GLU A 382 23.26 -10.99 -4.20
C GLU A 382 22.45 -11.84 -3.21
N PHE A 383 21.41 -12.54 -3.66
CA PHE A 383 20.47 -13.32 -2.85
C PHE A 383 20.12 -14.69 -3.51
N PRO A 384 21.12 -15.54 -3.82
CA PRO A 384 20.94 -16.74 -4.64
C PRO A 384 20.09 -17.85 -4.04
#